data_AF-A0A7R9RXC0-F1
#
_entry.id   AF-A0A7R9RXC0-F1
#
_cell.length_a   1.000
_cell.length_b   1.000
_cell.length_c   1.000
_cell.angle_alpha   90.00
_cell.angle_beta   90.00
_cell.angle_gamma   90.00
#
_symmetry.space_group_name_H-M   'P 1'
#
loop_
_entity.id
_entity.type
_entity.pdbx_description
1 polymer ?
#
loop_
_entity_poly.entity_id
_entity_poly.type
_entity_poly.pdbx_seq_one_letter_code
_entity_poly.pdbx_strand_id
1 'polypeptide(L)' 'IGHLVTIPKPGVNPREVTAHRPFTISSGFGKLFEHAFINRLTIRLDNNIPAWQFGFRPHYPTLNPVLGIMAA' A
#
# COMPACT_ATOMS: atom_id res chain seq x y z
N ILE A 1 -9.40 -16.91 -3.07
CA ILE A 1 -8.74 -17.72 -2.02
C ILE A 1 -7.61 -16.89 -1.43
N GLY A 2 -7.73 -16.52 -0.16
CA GLY A 2 -6.70 -15.81 0.58
C GLY A 2 -6.69 -16.28 2.03
N HIS A 3 -5.53 -16.22 2.67
CA HIS A 3 -5.32 -16.64 4.06
C HIS A 3 -5.19 -15.42 4.96
N LEU A 4 -6.00 -15.35 6.02
CA LEU A 4 -5.93 -14.25 7.00
C LEU A 4 -4.74 -14.48 7.93
N VAL A 5 -3.86 -13.49 8.03
CA VAL A 5 -2.75 -13.47 8.98
C VAL A 5 -2.81 -12.15 9.75
N THR A 6 -2.36 -12.16 11.00
CA THR A 6 -2.24 -10.96 11.84
C THR A 6 -0.76 -10.70 12.17
N ILE A 7 -0.36 -9.43 12.14
CA ILE A 7 0.97 -8.98 12.60
C ILE A 7 0.77 -7.98 13.75
N PRO A 8 1.55 -8.06 14.85
CA PRO A 8 1.48 -7.08 15.93
C PRO A 8 1.97 -5.69 15.47
N LYS A 9 1.32 -4.64 15.97
CA LYS A 9 1.73 -3.25 15.80
C LYS A 9 2.87 -2.94 16.76
N PRO A 10 3.97 -2.33 16.28
CA PRO A 10 5.06 -1.92 17.16
C PRO A 10 4.58 -0.83 18.11
N GLY A 11 5.08 -0.85 19.36
CA GLY A 11 4.83 0.19 20.36
C GLY A 11 3.45 0.17 21.03
N VAL A 12 2.62 -0.85 20.78
CA VAL A 12 1.29 -1.02 21.39
C VAL A 12 1.26 -2.28 22.22
N ASN A 13 0.50 -2.28 23.32
CA ASN A 13 0.32 -3.45 24.16
C ASN A 13 -0.29 -4.62 23.36
N PRO A 14 0.42 -5.77 23.20
CA PRO A 14 -0.07 -6.88 22.38
C PRO A 14 -1.36 -7.53 22.88
N ARG A 15 -1.82 -7.24 24.10
CA ARG A 15 -3.08 -7.79 24.64
C ARG A 15 -4.31 -7.04 24.14
N GLU A 16 -4.14 -5.87 23.55
CA GLU A 16 -5.24 -5.09 22.99
C GLU A 16 -5.61 -5.60 21.60
N VAL A 17 -6.91 -5.73 21.31
CA VAL A 17 -7.40 -6.20 20.00
C VAL A 17 -6.91 -5.28 18.87
N THR A 18 -6.83 -3.97 19.15
CA THR A 18 -6.34 -2.94 18.23
C THR A 18 -4.85 -3.03 17.95
N ALA A 19 -4.08 -3.81 18.74
CA ALA A 19 -2.65 -3.99 18.58
C ALA A 19 -2.27 -4.91 17.42
N HIS A 20 -3.23 -5.51 16.71
CA HIS A 20 -2.95 -6.40 15.60
C HIS A 20 -3.40 -5.79 14.26
N ARG A 21 -2.59 -6.00 13.21
CA ARG A 21 -2.92 -5.67 11.82
C ARG A 21 -3.34 -6.94 11.09
N PRO A 22 -4.63 -7.14 10.81
CA PRO A 22 -5.04 -8.21 9.91
C PRO A 22 -4.65 -7.87 8.47
N PHE A 23 -4.15 -8.86 7.73
CA PHE A 23 -3.94 -8.76 6.29
C PHE A 23 -4.17 -10.12 5.64
N THR A 24 -4.60 -10.09 4.38
CA THR A 24 -4.89 -11.28 3.60
C THR A 24 -3.73 -11.60 2.67
N ILE A 25 -3.19 -12.80 2.78
CA ILE A 25 -2.20 -13.32 1.83
C ILE A 25 -2.96 -14.05 0.72
N SER A 26 -2.95 -13.48 -0.47
CA SER A 26 -3.54 -14.12 -1.65
C SER A 26 -2.74 -15.36 -2.05
N SER A 27 -3.42 -16.39 -2.55
CA SER A 27 -2.76 -17.54 -3.18
C SER A 27 -1.83 -17.11 -4.33
N GLY A 28 -0.87 -17.95 -4.72
CA GLY A 28 0.07 -17.63 -5.81
C GLY A 28 -0.62 -17.21 -7.12
N PHE A 29 -1.65 -17.95 -7.55
CA PHE A 29 -2.47 -17.56 -8.70
C PHE A 29 -3.24 -16.27 -8.48
N GLY A 30 -3.76 -16.04 -7.27
CA GLY A 30 -4.41 -14.78 -6.89
C GLY A 30 -3.46 -13.58 -7.02
N LYS A 31 -2.21 -13.72 -6.56
CA LYS A 31 -1.18 -12.68 -6.71
C LYS A 31 -0.80 -12.42 -8.17
N LEU A 32 -0.69 -13.47 -8.98
CA LEU A 32 -0.44 -13.31 -10.41
C LEU A 32 -1.56 -12.51 -11.09
N PHE A 33 -2.83 -12.83 -10.77
CA PHE A 33 -3.98 -12.12 -11.30
C PHE A 33 -4.03 -10.65 -10.84
N GLU A 34 -3.83 -10.39 -9.54
CA GLU A 34 -3.75 -9.03 -8.99
C GLU A 34 -2.67 -8.22 -9.70
N HIS A 35 -1.48 -8.78 -9.89
CA HIS A 35 -0.38 -8.13 -10.59
C HIS A 35 -0.72 -7.80 -12.04
N ALA A 36 -1.26 -8.76 -12.80
CA ALA A 36 -1.69 -8.53 -14.18
C ALA A 36 -2.78 -7.45 -14.28
N PHE A 37 -3.70 -7.42 -13.31
CA PHE A 37 -4.77 -6.45 -13.25
C PHE A 37 -4.25 -5.04 -12.92
N ILE A 38 -3.41 -4.91 -11.89
CA ILE A 38 -2.79 -3.63 -11.50
C ILE A 38 -2.00 -3.05 -12.67
N ASN A 39 -1.14 -3.84 -13.32
CA ASN A 39 -0.34 -3.35 -14.45
C ASN A 39 -1.19 -2.78 -15.58
N ARG A 40 -2.36 -3.38 -15.86
CA ARG A 40 -3.30 -2.87 -16.87
C ARG A 40 -4.01 -1.59 -16.44
N LEU A 41 -4.28 -1.41 -15.16
CA LEU A 41 -4.91 -0.22 -14.60
C LEU A 41 -3.95 0.95 -14.50
N THR A 42 -2.75 0.73 -13.99
CA THR A 42 -1.70 1.74 -13.80
C THR A 42 -1.42 2.49 -15.10
N ILE A 43 -1.31 1.77 -16.24
CA ILE A 43 -1.12 2.39 -17.57
C ILE A 43 -2.22 3.42 -17.92
N ARG A 44 -3.45 3.21 -17.45
CA ARG A 44 -4.59 4.10 -17.74
C ARG A 44 -4.82 5.17 -16.68
N LEU A 45 -4.52 4.87 -15.42
CA LEU A 45 -4.88 5.71 -14.29
C LEU A 45 -3.75 6.67 -13.89
N ASP A 46 -2.48 6.32 -14.09
CA ASP A 46 -1.35 7.10 -13.55
C ASP A 46 -1.26 8.54 -14.07
N ASN A 47 -1.75 8.79 -15.29
CA ASN A 47 -1.82 10.13 -15.88
C ASN A 47 -2.92 11.01 -15.26
N ASN A 48 -3.86 10.41 -14.54
CA ASN A 48 -4.99 11.10 -13.90
C ASN A 48 -4.80 11.24 -12.38
N ILE A 49 -3.65 10.80 -11.85
CA ILE A 49 -3.34 10.93 -10.42
C ILE A 49 -2.91 12.38 -10.14
N PRO A 50 -3.51 13.06 -9.13
CA PRO A 50 -3.12 14.43 -8.76
C PRO A 50 -1.65 14.55 -8.35
N ALA A 51 -1.05 15.72 -8.59
CA ALA A 51 0.36 15.96 -8.28
C ALA A 51 0.71 15.85 -6.78
N TRP A 52 -0.25 16.06 -5.89
CA TRP A 52 -0.09 15.92 -4.43
C TRP A 52 -0.31 14.49 -3.92
N GLN A 53 -0.62 13.54 -4.80
CA GLN A 53 -0.75 12.13 -4.44
C GLN A 53 0.55 11.38 -4.73
N PHE A 54 1.29 11.09 -3.66
CA PHE A 54 2.62 10.46 -3.73
C PHE A 54 2.61 8.97 -3.39
N GLY A 55 1.63 8.52 -2.60
CA GLY A 55 1.58 7.15 -2.10
C GLY A 55 1.36 6.13 -3.23
N PHE A 56 2.07 5.01 -3.14
CA PHE A 56 1.91 3.85 -4.03
C PHE A 56 2.09 4.16 -5.53
N ARG A 57 2.90 5.17 -5.86
CA ARG A 57 3.18 5.57 -7.25
C ARG A 57 4.63 5.25 -7.62
N PRO A 58 4.89 4.74 -8.84
CA PRO A 58 6.26 4.54 -9.32
C PRO A 58 7.04 5.85 -9.28
N HIS A 59 8.29 5.79 -8.78
CA HIS A 59 9.21 6.94 -8.71
C HIS A 59 8.83 8.08 -7.75
N TYR A 60 7.81 7.91 -6.90
CA TYR A 60 7.49 8.87 -5.83
C TYR A 60 7.84 8.30 -4.46
N PRO A 61 9.09 8.52 -3.97
CA PRO A 61 9.46 8.10 -2.63
C PRO A 61 8.73 8.91 -1.55
N THR A 62 8.72 8.37 -0.33
CA THR A 62 8.12 9.02 0.85
C THR A 62 8.76 10.36 1.22
N LEU A 63 9.94 10.66 0.68
CA LEU A 63 10.66 11.93 0.84
C LEU A 63 9.99 13.08 0.07
N ASN A 64 9.36 12.82 -1.08
CA ASN A 64 8.77 13.86 -1.92
C ASN A 64 7.67 14.67 -1.19
N PRO A 65 6.70 14.05 -0.48
CA PRO A 65 5.73 14.80 0.33
C PRO A 65 6.39 15.68 1.38
N VAL A 66 7.43 15.18 2.05
CA VAL A 66 8.11 15.89 3.14
C VAL A 66 8.81 17.14 2.61
N LEU A 67 9.59 16.99 1.52
CA LEU A 67 10.25 18.13 0.87
C LEU A 67 9.24 19.13 0.31
N GLY A 68 8.13 18.66 -0.25
CA GLY A 68 7.06 19.53 -0.74
C GLY A 68 6.41 20.37 0.36
N ILE A 69 6.27 19.82 1.57
CA ILE A 69 5.76 20.56 2.74
C ILE A 69 6.82 21.52 3.30
N MET A 70 8.10 21.13 3.31
CA MET A 70 9.19 21.98 3.84
C MET A 70 9.54 23.18 2.95
N ALA A 71 9.20 23.13 1.66
CA ALA A 71 9.44 24.21 0.70
C ALA A 71 8.26 25.20 0.58
N ALA A 72 7.16 24.97 1.29
CA ALA A 72 5.96 25.81 1.34
C ALA A 72 5.92 26.65 2.62
#